data_AF-A0A2V5UAC7-F1
#
_entry.id   AF-A0A2V5UAC7-F1
#
_cell.length_a   1.000
_cell.length_b   1.000
_cell.length_c   1.000
_cell.angle_alpha   90.00
_cell.angle_beta   90.00
_cell.angle_gamma   90.00
#
_symmetry.space_group_name_H-M   'P 1'
#
loop_
_entity.id
_entity.type
_entity.pdbx_description
1 polymer ?
#
loop_
_entity_poly.entity_id
_entity_poly.type
_entity_poly.pdbx_seq_one_letter_code
_entity_poly.pdbx_strand_id
1 'polypeptide(L)'
;MSKRMRSWQKAIFVGVIVFSLLPVAARADSGPAHQIDQPFPIQLGTSGGNINDISGGFCYGGTLGALVKDTSGNQYILSNNHVLARTNAATIGEDIIQPGLIDESPACFKDTTDIVADLSAFIPIQFKAKKTIPTNTVDAAVAQIRVGNVDPTGFIIDIGTLSNETVAPSLNMAVKKSGRTSGLTKGNITAVNATIDVTYGKGKTARFTDQIVIGSSGFIAAGDSGSLMTEDVDTNPRAVGLLFAGSSTTAIANPIGDVLNGFGVSMVGSGPSASL
;
A
#
# COMPACT_ATOMS: atom_id res chain seq x y z
N MET A 1 11.11 22.25 -40.03
CA MET A 1 10.04 21.53 -39.31
C MET A 1 10.60 20.93 -38.02
N SER A 2 10.03 21.39 -36.91
CA SER A 2 10.21 21.03 -35.49
C SER A 2 11.03 19.78 -35.13
N LYS A 3 12.17 20.03 -34.47
CA LYS A 3 12.95 19.07 -33.68
C LYS A 3 12.27 18.97 -32.31
N ARG A 4 11.51 17.90 -32.06
CA ARG A 4 10.89 17.66 -30.74
C ARG A 4 11.98 17.52 -29.67
N MET A 5 12.08 18.54 -28.82
CA MET A 5 12.82 18.49 -27.56
C MET A 5 12.22 17.37 -26.69
N ARG A 6 13.02 16.34 -26.40
CA ARG A 6 12.75 15.45 -25.28
C ARG A 6 12.99 16.25 -24.01
N SER A 7 11.94 16.49 -23.24
CA SER A 7 12.01 17.08 -21.90
C SER A 7 12.84 16.15 -21.01
N TRP A 8 14.01 16.60 -20.57
CA TRP A 8 14.77 15.95 -19.52
C TRP A 8 14.12 16.35 -18.18
N GLN A 9 13.12 15.61 -17.71
CA GLN A 9 12.75 15.65 -16.29
C GLN A 9 13.91 15.01 -15.52
N LYS A 10 14.72 15.84 -14.87
CA LYS A 10 15.85 15.41 -14.04
C LYS A 10 15.30 14.54 -12.91
N ALA A 11 15.70 13.27 -12.84
CA ALA A 11 15.40 12.41 -11.72
C ALA A 11 15.84 13.08 -10.42
N ILE A 12 14.92 13.24 -9.47
CA ILE A 12 15.20 13.80 -8.15
C ILE A 12 15.59 12.62 -7.26
N PHE A 13 16.82 12.63 -6.74
CA PHE A 13 17.24 11.67 -5.71
C PHE A 13 16.75 12.19 -4.35
N VAL A 14 15.77 11.51 -3.77
CA VAL A 14 15.23 11.86 -2.45
C VAL A 14 15.86 10.92 -1.41
N GLY A 15 17.15 11.13 -1.14
CA GLY A 15 17.87 10.58 0.02
C GLY A 15 17.72 9.09 0.34
N VAL A 16 18.09 8.72 1.57
CA VAL A 16 17.77 7.44 2.20
C VAL A 16 16.61 7.68 3.15
N ILE A 17 15.48 7.02 2.93
CA ILE A 17 14.35 7.04 3.85
C ILE A 17 14.47 5.80 4.75
N VAL A 18 14.66 6.07 6.04
CA VAL A 18 14.67 5.03 7.06
C VAL A 18 13.23 4.73 7.42
N PHE A 19 12.79 3.50 7.14
CA PHE A 19 11.58 2.97 7.75
C PHE A 19 11.88 2.79 9.23
N SER A 20 11.43 3.74 10.06
CA SER A 20 11.52 3.55 11.51
C SER A 20 10.45 2.55 11.91
N LEU A 21 10.86 1.31 12.15
CA LEU A 21 10.09 0.27 12.85
C LEU A 21 9.82 0.64 14.34
N LEU A 22 10.16 1.86 14.77
CA LEU A 22 9.81 2.32 16.10
C LEU A 22 8.30 2.57 16.13
N PRO A 23 7.57 2.05 17.12
CA PRO A 23 6.16 2.37 17.29
C PRO A 23 6.07 3.86 17.64
N VAL A 24 5.84 4.69 16.64
CA VAL A 24 5.36 6.04 16.89
C VAL A 24 3.87 5.89 17.08
N ALA A 25 3.39 6.13 18.30
CA ALA A 25 1.97 6.31 18.57
C ALA A 25 1.50 7.58 17.82
N ALA A 26 1.25 7.45 16.54
CA ALA A 26 0.69 8.50 15.70
C ALA A 26 -0.75 8.10 15.41
N ARG A 27 -1.68 8.47 16.29
CA ARG A 27 -3.12 8.44 15.94
C ARG A 27 -3.41 9.71 15.17
N ALA A 28 -3.86 9.60 13.91
CA ALA A 28 -4.33 10.76 13.15
C ALA A 28 -5.83 10.73 12.84
N ASP A 29 -6.57 9.77 13.40
CA ASP A 29 -8.01 9.88 13.59
C ASP A 29 -8.39 9.55 15.05
N SER A 30 -9.57 10.00 15.46
CA SER A 30 -10.17 9.70 16.76
C SER A 30 -10.97 8.38 16.76
N GLY A 31 -10.61 7.41 15.90
CA GLY A 31 -11.37 6.19 15.67
C GLY A 31 -10.56 4.90 15.94
N PRO A 32 -11.15 3.88 16.58
CA PRO A 32 -10.59 2.52 16.61
C PRO A 32 -10.87 1.72 15.32
N ALA A 33 -11.64 2.25 14.38
CA ALA A 33 -12.20 1.51 13.23
C ALA A 33 -11.15 0.79 12.37
N HIS A 34 -9.96 1.37 12.21
CA HIS A 34 -8.91 0.80 11.36
C HIS A 34 -8.08 -0.30 12.03
N GLN A 35 -8.23 -0.53 13.34
CA GLN A 35 -7.42 -1.47 14.12
C GLN A 35 -8.26 -2.57 14.77
N ILE A 36 -9.58 -2.41 14.83
CA ILE A 36 -10.46 -3.40 15.42
C ILE A 36 -10.71 -4.56 14.46
N ASP A 37 -10.95 -5.72 15.05
CA ASP A 37 -11.60 -6.84 14.38
C ASP A 37 -12.95 -6.41 13.80
N GLN A 38 -13.18 -6.73 12.53
CA GLN A 38 -14.41 -6.42 11.82
C GLN A 38 -15.20 -7.69 11.54
N PRO A 39 -16.54 -7.66 11.66
CA PRO A 39 -17.35 -8.76 11.17
C PRO A 39 -17.18 -8.89 9.65
N PHE A 40 -17.21 -10.12 9.15
CA PHE A 40 -17.22 -10.35 7.71
C PHE A 40 -18.55 -9.90 7.06
N PRO A 41 -18.50 -9.31 5.86
CA PRO A 41 -17.30 -8.95 5.10
C PRO A 41 -16.57 -7.72 5.67
N ILE A 42 -15.24 -7.78 5.76
CA ILE A 42 -14.41 -6.65 6.18
C ILE A 42 -14.40 -5.53 5.13
N GLN A 43 -14.14 -4.30 5.57
CA GLN A 43 -13.79 -3.18 4.70
C GLN A 43 -12.26 -2.98 4.64
N LEU A 44 -11.78 -2.39 3.54
CA LEU A 44 -10.35 -2.09 3.32
C LEU A 44 -9.94 -0.74 3.91
N GLY A 45 -8.65 -0.41 3.88
CA GLY A 45 -8.09 0.70 4.67
C GLY A 45 -7.95 0.36 6.16
N THR A 46 -8.08 -0.93 6.49
CA THR A 46 -7.98 -1.49 7.84
C THR A 46 -6.65 -2.20 8.06
N SER A 47 -6.34 -2.52 9.32
CA SER A 47 -5.20 -3.32 9.73
C SER A 47 -5.26 -4.73 9.16
N GLY A 48 -4.12 -5.23 8.69
CA GLY A 48 -4.00 -6.62 8.30
C GLY A 48 -2.57 -6.98 7.94
N GLY A 49 -2.36 -8.24 7.63
CA GLY A 49 -1.05 -8.74 7.26
C GLY A 49 -0.98 -10.25 7.23
N ASN A 50 0.21 -10.76 6.95
CA ASN A 50 0.45 -12.19 6.92
C ASN A 50 0.50 -12.76 8.36
N ILE A 51 -0.26 -13.83 8.62
CA ILE A 51 -0.36 -14.48 9.94
C ILE A 51 1.00 -15.02 10.47
N ASN A 52 2.00 -15.13 9.59
CA ASN A 52 3.34 -15.62 9.91
C ASN A 52 4.38 -14.51 10.06
N ASP A 53 3.98 -13.22 10.04
CA ASP A 53 4.92 -12.10 10.19
C ASP A 53 5.28 -11.82 11.65
N ILE A 54 5.99 -12.77 12.25
CA ILE A 54 6.50 -12.72 13.62
C ILE A 54 8.01 -12.94 13.59
N SER A 55 8.76 -12.08 14.27
CA SER A 55 10.22 -12.18 14.41
C SER A 55 10.66 -11.74 15.81
N GLY A 56 11.35 -12.63 16.54
CA GLY A 56 12.09 -12.26 17.75
C GLY A 56 11.24 -11.62 18.85
N GLY A 57 9.97 -12.06 19.01
CA GLY A 57 9.03 -11.52 19.99
C GLY A 57 8.23 -10.31 19.53
N PHE A 58 8.41 -9.85 18.29
CA PHE A 58 7.60 -8.81 17.66
C PHE A 58 6.75 -9.41 16.56
N CYS A 59 5.53 -8.91 16.39
CA CYS A 59 4.71 -9.14 15.22
C CYS A 59 4.58 -7.85 14.41
N TYR A 60 4.29 -8.01 13.13
CA TYR A 60 4.14 -6.91 12.19
C TYR A 60 2.75 -6.89 11.59
N GLY A 61 2.40 -5.74 11.03
CA GLY A 61 1.13 -5.52 10.35
C GLY A 61 1.22 -4.24 9.52
N GLY A 62 0.30 -4.11 8.58
CA GLY A 62 0.16 -2.96 7.73
C GLY A 62 -1.30 -2.70 7.43
N THR A 63 -1.56 -2.13 6.25
CA THR A 63 -2.91 -1.84 5.78
C THR A 63 -3.29 -2.80 4.65
N LEU A 64 -4.51 -3.37 4.72
CA LEU A 64 -5.15 -4.01 3.58
C LEU A 64 -5.68 -2.91 2.66
N GLY A 65 -4.96 -2.63 1.58
CA GLY A 65 -5.02 -1.36 0.88
C GLY A 65 -6.22 -1.16 -0.02
N ALA A 66 -6.36 -2.03 -1.01
CA ALA A 66 -7.37 -1.93 -2.05
C ALA A 66 -7.75 -3.30 -2.59
N LEU A 67 -8.89 -3.37 -3.28
CA LEU A 67 -9.31 -4.56 -3.99
C LEU A 67 -8.96 -4.40 -5.48
N VAL A 68 -8.30 -5.41 -6.02
CA VAL A 68 -7.98 -5.51 -7.45
C VAL A 68 -8.55 -6.80 -8.01
N LYS A 69 -8.71 -6.88 -9.32
CA LYS A 69 -9.23 -8.06 -10.00
C LYS A 69 -8.43 -8.42 -11.24
N ASP A 70 -8.33 -9.72 -11.50
CA ASP A 70 -7.79 -10.24 -12.76
C ASP A 70 -8.86 -10.19 -13.88
N THR A 71 -8.47 -10.66 -15.07
CA THR A 71 -9.36 -10.73 -16.24
C THR A 71 -10.47 -11.78 -16.12
N SER A 72 -10.33 -12.74 -15.22
CA SER A 72 -11.34 -13.76 -14.91
C SER A 72 -12.35 -13.28 -13.87
N GLY A 73 -12.12 -12.10 -13.26
CA GLY A 73 -12.95 -11.53 -12.21
C GLY A 73 -12.60 -12.01 -10.81
N ASN A 74 -11.50 -12.76 -10.62
CA ASN A 74 -11.03 -13.11 -9.29
C ASN A 74 -10.53 -11.85 -8.58
N GLN A 75 -10.88 -11.68 -7.31
CA GLN A 75 -10.55 -10.51 -6.52
C GLN A 75 -9.41 -10.79 -5.55
N TYR A 76 -8.57 -9.78 -5.35
CA TYR A 76 -7.38 -9.84 -4.51
C TYR A 76 -7.26 -8.58 -3.67
N ILE A 77 -6.86 -8.73 -2.42
CA ILE A 77 -6.35 -7.62 -1.62
C ILE A 77 -4.98 -7.24 -2.18
N LEU A 78 -4.81 -5.95 -2.49
CA LEU A 78 -3.54 -5.31 -2.79
C LEU A 78 -2.98 -4.65 -1.53
N SER A 79 -1.71 -4.93 -1.22
CA SER A 79 -0.92 -4.24 -0.20
C SER A 79 0.57 -4.36 -0.53
N ASN A 80 1.46 -3.98 0.37
CA ASN A 80 2.90 -4.10 0.14
C ASN A 80 3.41 -5.54 0.28
N ASN A 81 4.51 -5.84 -0.39
CA ASN A 81 5.25 -7.08 -0.17
C ASN A 81 5.71 -7.19 1.28
N HIS A 82 6.22 -6.12 1.87
CA HIS A 82 6.64 -6.18 3.26
C HIS A 82 5.49 -6.31 4.27
N VAL A 83 4.22 -6.25 3.82
CA VAL A 83 3.02 -6.46 4.66
C VAL A 83 2.43 -7.86 4.45
N LEU A 84 2.27 -8.32 3.19
CA LEU A 84 1.65 -9.62 2.89
C LEU A 84 2.65 -10.75 2.63
N ALA A 85 3.86 -10.41 2.17
CA ALA A 85 4.88 -11.36 1.75
C ALA A 85 6.11 -11.39 2.67
N ARG A 86 6.00 -10.80 3.86
CA ARG A 86 7.04 -10.82 4.92
C ARG A 86 8.41 -10.39 4.40
N THR A 87 8.43 -9.38 3.54
CA THR A 87 9.65 -8.87 2.89
C THR A 87 10.40 -9.99 2.13
N ASN A 88 9.72 -10.59 1.14
CA ASN A 88 10.12 -11.75 0.34
C ASN A 88 10.27 -13.08 1.09
N ALA A 89 9.91 -13.18 2.37
CA ALA A 89 10.09 -14.41 3.14
C ALA A 89 8.87 -15.34 3.09
N ALA A 90 7.71 -14.86 2.64
CA ALA A 90 6.49 -15.66 2.57
C ALA A 90 6.53 -16.67 1.42
N THR A 91 5.81 -17.76 1.64
CA THR A 91 5.41 -18.73 0.60
C THR A 91 4.03 -18.36 0.08
N ILE A 92 3.82 -18.53 -1.23
CA ILE A 92 2.48 -18.39 -1.83
C ILE A 92 1.51 -19.37 -1.15
N GLY A 93 0.30 -18.90 -0.86
CA GLY A 93 -0.73 -19.62 -0.10
C GLY A 93 -0.72 -19.36 1.40
N GLU A 94 0.20 -18.55 1.94
CA GLU A 94 0.14 -18.14 3.34
C GLU A 94 -1.10 -17.27 3.63
N ASP A 95 -1.72 -17.48 4.79
CA ASP A 95 -2.93 -16.78 5.20
C ASP A 95 -2.68 -15.31 5.53
N ILE A 96 -3.63 -14.46 5.11
CA ILE A 96 -3.72 -13.04 5.44
C ILE A 96 -4.91 -12.83 6.38
N ILE A 97 -4.67 -12.13 7.49
CA ILE A 97 -5.68 -11.89 8.54
C ILE A 97 -6.09 -10.40 8.67
N GLN A 98 -7.30 -10.17 9.18
CA GLN A 98 -7.82 -8.88 9.64
C GLN A 98 -8.49 -9.09 11.01
N PRO A 99 -8.04 -8.41 12.07
CA PRO A 99 -6.99 -7.39 12.09
C PRO A 99 -5.60 -8.01 11.87
N GLY A 100 -4.57 -7.17 11.65
CA GLY A 100 -3.20 -7.65 11.59
C GLY A 100 -2.69 -8.06 12.97
N LEU A 101 -1.69 -8.93 13.04
CA LEU A 101 -1.14 -9.49 14.28
C LEU A 101 -0.82 -8.45 15.38
N ILE A 102 -0.43 -7.23 14.99
CA ILE A 102 -0.10 -6.14 15.91
C ILE A 102 -1.32 -5.57 16.65
N ASP A 103 -2.52 -5.71 16.07
CA ASP A 103 -3.79 -5.21 16.61
C ASP A 103 -4.69 -6.32 17.17
N GLU A 104 -4.19 -7.56 17.17
CA GLU A 104 -4.80 -8.71 17.84
C GLU A 104 -4.87 -8.52 19.36
N SER A 105 -5.81 -9.22 20.01
CA SER A 105 -5.99 -9.18 21.45
C SER A 105 -6.07 -10.60 22.03
N PRO A 106 -4.98 -11.14 22.60
CA PRO A 106 -3.71 -10.47 22.90
C PRO A 106 -2.84 -10.21 21.65
N ALA A 107 -1.99 -9.18 21.69
CA ALA A 107 -1.12 -8.84 20.57
C ALA A 107 -0.24 -10.04 20.14
N CYS A 108 -0.04 -10.16 18.83
CA CYS A 108 0.65 -11.26 18.17
C CYS A 108 -0.02 -12.63 18.31
N PHE A 109 -1.26 -12.69 18.82
CA PHE A 109 -2.08 -13.89 18.69
C PHE A 109 -2.34 -14.18 17.20
N LYS A 110 -2.41 -15.47 16.86
CA LYS A 110 -2.66 -15.92 15.49
C LYS A 110 -4.08 -16.45 15.43
N ASP A 111 -5.06 -15.56 15.31
CA ASP A 111 -6.42 -16.04 15.15
C ASP A 111 -6.66 -16.53 13.71
N THR A 112 -6.98 -17.82 13.60
CA THR A 112 -7.29 -18.42 12.30
C THR A 112 -8.74 -18.16 11.87
N THR A 113 -9.60 -17.63 12.75
CA THR A 113 -10.95 -17.19 12.35
C THR A 113 -10.91 -15.90 11.52
N ASP A 114 -9.82 -15.16 11.62
CA ASP A 114 -9.66 -13.81 11.07
C ASP A 114 -9.08 -13.81 9.66
N ILE A 115 -8.94 -15.00 9.06
CA ILE A 115 -8.34 -15.15 7.74
C ILE A 115 -9.30 -14.62 6.67
N VAL A 116 -8.84 -13.64 5.90
CA VAL A 116 -9.62 -12.97 4.84
C VAL A 116 -9.14 -13.28 3.44
N ALA A 117 -7.89 -13.71 3.27
CA ALA A 117 -7.29 -13.98 1.96
C ALA A 117 -6.09 -14.92 2.04
N ASP A 118 -5.67 -15.43 0.89
CA ASP A 118 -4.52 -16.32 0.71
C ASP A 118 -3.50 -15.64 -0.23
N LEU A 119 -2.24 -15.46 0.22
CA LEU A 119 -1.20 -14.79 -0.57
C LEU A 119 -1.05 -15.44 -1.95
N SER A 120 -1.23 -14.68 -3.03
CA SER A 120 -1.25 -15.22 -4.39
C SER A 120 0.02 -14.88 -5.18
N ALA A 121 0.52 -13.66 -5.03
CA ALA A 121 1.75 -13.22 -5.68
C ALA A 121 2.38 -12.03 -4.94
N PHE A 122 3.67 -11.83 -5.14
CA PHE A 122 4.38 -10.62 -4.75
C PHE A 122 5.51 -10.33 -5.73
N ILE A 123 5.85 -9.07 -5.89
CA ILE A 123 7.04 -8.68 -6.67
C ILE A 123 8.26 -8.74 -5.74
N PRO A 124 9.28 -9.57 -6.01
CA PRO A 124 10.41 -9.71 -5.10
C PRO A 124 11.25 -8.43 -5.03
N ILE A 125 11.38 -7.86 -3.82
CA ILE A 125 12.23 -6.70 -3.58
C ILE A 125 13.71 -7.10 -3.71
N GLN A 126 14.42 -6.47 -4.62
CA GLN A 126 15.84 -6.65 -4.84
C GLN A 126 16.63 -5.73 -3.89
N PHE A 127 17.31 -6.34 -2.92
CA PHE A 127 18.12 -5.62 -1.94
C PHE A 127 19.55 -5.40 -2.44
N LYS A 128 20.18 -4.35 -1.91
CA LYS A 128 21.61 -4.10 -2.05
C LYS A 128 22.40 -5.34 -1.61
N ALA A 129 23.26 -5.81 -2.49
CA ALA A 129 24.17 -6.92 -2.24
C ALA A 129 25.60 -6.50 -2.61
N LYS A 130 26.54 -6.64 -1.66
CA LYS A 130 27.94 -6.23 -1.84
C LYS A 130 28.04 -4.76 -2.31
N LYS A 131 28.58 -4.52 -3.52
CA LYS A 131 28.78 -3.19 -4.12
C LYS A 131 27.69 -2.79 -5.12
N THR A 132 26.67 -3.62 -5.33
CA THR A 132 25.60 -3.38 -6.31
C THR A 132 24.28 -3.14 -5.60
N ILE A 133 23.53 -2.14 -6.07
CA ILE A 133 22.15 -1.89 -5.64
C ILE A 133 21.25 -1.95 -6.88
N PRO A 134 20.49 -3.06 -7.05
CA PRO A 134 19.51 -3.17 -8.13
C PRO A 134 18.40 -2.13 -7.95
N THR A 135 17.69 -1.82 -9.05
CA THR A 135 16.50 -0.96 -9.01
C THR A 135 15.24 -1.80 -8.91
N ASN A 136 14.29 -1.29 -8.14
CA ASN A 136 12.94 -1.83 -7.96
C ASN A 136 11.93 -0.80 -8.46
N THR A 137 10.80 -1.28 -9.00
CA THR A 137 9.68 -0.42 -9.40
C THR A 137 8.60 -0.35 -8.33
N VAL A 138 8.34 -1.48 -7.66
CA VAL A 138 7.22 -1.61 -6.72
C VAL A 138 7.57 -2.46 -5.50
N ASP A 139 6.95 -2.12 -4.37
CA ASP A 139 6.86 -2.94 -3.17
C ASP A 139 5.39 -3.34 -3.02
N ALA A 140 5.02 -4.49 -3.60
CA ALA A 140 3.62 -4.88 -3.71
C ALA A 140 3.43 -6.39 -3.66
N ALA A 141 2.26 -6.78 -3.15
CA ALA A 141 1.77 -8.14 -3.10
C ALA A 141 0.25 -8.17 -3.25
N VAL A 142 -0.27 -9.27 -3.76
CA VAL A 142 -1.70 -9.54 -3.90
C VAL A 142 -2.07 -10.86 -3.22
N ALA A 143 -3.20 -10.87 -2.51
CA ALA A 143 -3.74 -12.05 -1.84
C ALA A 143 -5.20 -12.28 -2.25
N GLN A 144 -5.53 -13.45 -2.76
CA GLN A 144 -6.86 -13.78 -3.24
C GLN A 144 -7.84 -13.84 -2.08
N ILE A 145 -8.94 -13.11 -2.18
CA ILE A 145 -9.92 -13.06 -1.09
C ILE A 145 -10.63 -14.41 -0.92
N ARG A 146 -10.94 -14.74 0.33
CA ARG A 146 -11.91 -15.79 0.65
C ARG A 146 -13.31 -15.23 0.47
N VAL A 147 -14.16 -15.99 -0.22
CA VAL A 147 -15.51 -15.56 -0.59
C VAL A 147 -16.31 -15.19 0.67
N GLY A 148 -16.84 -13.98 0.70
CA GLY A 148 -17.65 -13.47 1.81
C GLY A 148 -16.85 -12.77 2.92
N ASN A 149 -15.52 -12.87 2.92
CA ASN A 149 -14.70 -12.30 4.01
C ASN A 149 -14.32 -10.84 3.75
N VAL A 150 -14.36 -10.36 2.51
CA VAL A 150 -14.02 -8.97 2.12
C VAL A 150 -15.18 -8.37 1.32
N ASP A 151 -15.49 -7.09 1.54
CA ASP A 151 -16.52 -6.37 0.79
C ASP A 151 -16.16 -6.38 -0.72
N PRO A 152 -16.98 -7.02 -1.57
CA PRO A 152 -16.65 -7.21 -2.98
C PRO A 152 -16.69 -5.91 -3.80
N THR A 153 -17.21 -4.81 -3.24
CA THR A 153 -17.17 -3.49 -3.88
C THR A 153 -15.80 -2.83 -3.78
N GLY A 154 -14.92 -3.33 -2.91
CA GLY A 154 -13.62 -2.70 -2.63
C GLY A 154 -13.74 -1.41 -1.83
N PHE A 155 -14.79 -1.25 -1.01
CA PHE A 155 -14.97 -0.10 -0.13
C PHE A 155 -13.77 0.07 0.81
N ILE A 156 -13.21 1.28 0.84
CA ILE A 156 -12.13 1.65 1.75
C ILE A 156 -12.70 2.60 2.81
N ILE A 157 -12.47 2.28 4.10
CA ILE A 157 -12.90 3.10 5.24
C ILE A 157 -12.45 4.56 5.00
N ASP A 158 -13.37 5.51 5.18
CA ASP A 158 -13.22 6.97 4.96
C ASP A 158 -12.96 7.45 3.52
N ILE A 159 -12.78 6.56 2.55
CA ILE A 159 -12.63 6.91 1.13
C ILE A 159 -13.89 6.57 0.34
N GLY A 160 -14.50 5.42 0.64
CA GLY A 160 -15.62 4.86 -0.08
C GLY A 160 -15.21 3.93 -1.22
N THR A 161 -16.18 3.60 -2.08
CA THR A 161 -15.95 2.85 -3.31
C THR A 161 -15.14 3.68 -4.31
N LEU A 162 -14.14 3.07 -4.94
CA LEU A 162 -13.26 3.72 -5.91
C LEU A 162 -13.87 3.78 -7.31
N SER A 163 -13.26 4.55 -8.19
CA SER A 163 -13.37 4.31 -9.63
C SER A 163 -12.58 3.03 -10.00
N ASN A 164 -13.05 2.31 -11.01
CA ASN A 164 -12.26 1.22 -11.62
C ASN A 164 -11.11 1.74 -12.51
N GLU A 165 -11.07 3.04 -12.78
CA GLU A 165 -10.01 3.71 -13.52
C GLU A 165 -8.88 4.20 -12.60
N THR A 166 -7.71 4.38 -13.19
CA THR A 166 -6.56 5.00 -12.51
C THR A 166 -6.26 6.37 -13.08
N VAL A 167 -5.46 7.16 -12.35
CA VAL A 167 -4.92 8.41 -12.86
C VAL A 167 -3.42 8.45 -12.62
N ALA A 168 -2.66 8.89 -13.63
CA ALA A 168 -1.22 9.05 -13.50
C ALA A 168 -0.89 10.19 -12.52
N PRO A 169 0.13 10.03 -11.65
CA PRO A 169 0.52 11.06 -10.71
C PRO A 169 1.03 12.31 -11.43
N SER A 170 0.67 13.49 -10.91
CA SER A 170 1.18 14.77 -11.42
C SER A 170 1.55 15.71 -10.28
N LEU A 171 2.48 16.63 -10.54
CA LEU A 171 2.92 17.59 -9.54
C LEU A 171 1.73 18.45 -9.05
N ASN A 172 1.67 18.68 -7.75
CA ASN A 172 0.62 19.40 -7.02
C ASN A 172 -0.76 18.70 -6.99
N MET A 173 -0.92 17.51 -7.57
CA MET A 173 -2.15 16.73 -7.46
C MET A 173 -2.51 16.53 -5.99
N ALA A 174 -3.75 16.90 -5.62
CA ALA A 174 -4.30 16.66 -4.29
C ALA A 174 -4.67 15.18 -4.17
N VAL A 175 -4.22 14.57 -3.08
CA VAL A 175 -4.34 13.13 -2.85
C VAL A 175 -4.77 12.84 -1.42
N LYS A 176 -5.47 11.73 -1.23
CA LYS A 176 -5.86 11.21 0.09
C LYS A 176 -5.57 9.72 0.20
N LYS A 177 -5.38 9.25 1.42
CA LYS A 177 -5.21 7.82 1.74
C LYS A 177 -5.92 7.49 3.05
N SER A 178 -6.33 6.24 3.20
CA SER A 178 -6.84 5.69 4.46
C SER A 178 -5.97 4.49 4.86
N GLY A 179 -5.49 4.47 6.11
CA GLY A 179 -4.51 3.51 6.59
C GLY A 179 -4.66 3.17 8.06
N ARG A 180 -4.11 2.01 8.47
CA ARG A 180 -4.35 1.45 9.82
C ARG A 180 -4.03 2.40 10.97
N THR A 181 -3.00 3.24 10.81
CA THR A 181 -2.40 4.01 11.91
C THR A 181 -2.90 5.44 11.90
N SER A 182 -2.83 6.09 10.75
CA SER A 182 -3.19 7.51 10.63
C SER A 182 -4.60 7.74 10.05
N GLY A 183 -5.37 6.70 9.76
CA GLY A 183 -6.72 6.83 9.21
C GLY A 183 -6.73 7.61 7.90
N LEU A 184 -7.75 8.44 7.68
CA LEU A 184 -7.81 9.35 6.53
C LEU A 184 -6.83 10.53 6.67
N THR A 185 -5.89 10.64 5.74
CA THR A 185 -5.02 11.83 5.61
C THR A 185 -5.01 12.36 4.19
N LYS A 186 -4.69 13.65 4.04
CA LYS A 186 -4.67 14.39 2.78
C LYS A 186 -3.34 15.09 2.58
N GLY A 187 -2.94 15.29 1.33
CA GLY A 187 -1.69 15.96 0.97
C GLY A 187 -1.57 16.23 -0.52
N ASN A 188 -0.39 16.66 -0.95
CA ASN A 188 -0.11 16.96 -2.36
C ASN A 188 1.16 16.26 -2.83
N ILE A 189 1.15 15.82 -4.09
CA ILE A 189 2.34 15.29 -4.76
C ILE A 189 3.34 16.42 -4.97
N THR A 190 4.55 16.27 -4.43
CA THR A 190 5.64 17.25 -4.52
C THR A 190 6.77 16.81 -5.46
N ALA A 191 6.84 15.53 -5.79
CA ALA A 191 7.69 15.04 -6.87
C ALA A 191 7.13 13.76 -7.50
N VAL A 192 7.49 13.56 -8.76
CA VAL A 192 7.30 12.31 -9.52
C VAL A 192 8.65 11.91 -10.11
N ASN A 193 8.80 10.65 -10.51
CA ASN A 193 10.06 10.09 -11.02
C ASN A 193 11.22 10.20 -10.02
N ALA A 194 10.92 10.03 -8.73
CA ALA A 194 11.94 10.06 -7.68
C ALA A 194 12.69 8.72 -7.62
N THR A 195 13.98 8.81 -7.33
CA THR A 195 14.79 7.64 -6.93
C THR A 195 15.06 7.72 -5.44
N ILE A 196 14.75 6.65 -4.71
CA ILE A 196 14.92 6.59 -3.26
C ILE A 196 15.57 5.29 -2.81
N ASP A 197 16.33 5.34 -1.73
CA ASP A 197 16.81 4.15 -1.03
C ASP A 197 15.99 3.95 0.25
N VAL A 198 15.35 2.79 0.39
CA VAL A 198 14.51 2.42 1.54
C VAL A 198 15.17 1.32 2.35
N THR A 199 15.20 1.47 3.67
CA THR A 199 15.74 0.47 4.60
C THR A 199 14.62 -0.35 5.23
N TYR A 200 14.71 -1.68 5.14
CA TYR A 200 13.73 -2.66 5.65
C TYR A 200 14.18 -3.32 6.97
N GLY A 201 15.05 -2.64 7.72
CA GLY A 201 15.70 -3.19 8.90
C GLY A 201 16.72 -4.29 8.59
N LYS A 202 17.39 -4.81 9.63
CA LYS A 202 18.35 -5.93 9.55
C LYS A 202 19.44 -5.76 8.45
N GLY A 203 19.85 -4.53 8.17
CA GLY A 203 20.85 -4.20 7.14
C GLY A 203 20.36 -4.32 5.69
N LYS A 204 19.06 -4.53 5.46
CA LYS A 204 18.47 -4.58 4.12
C LYS A 204 18.11 -3.17 3.63
N THR A 205 18.68 -2.78 2.49
CA THR A 205 18.34 -1.53 1.79
C THR A 205 18.02 -1.85 0.34
N ALA A 206 16.95 -1.28 -0.20
CA ALA A 206 16.54 -1.45 -1.60
C ALA A 206 16.37 -0.08 -2.26
N ARG A 207 16.75 0.03 -3.55
CA ARG A 207 16.55 1.24 -4.34
C ARG A 207 15.29 1.12 -5.16
N PHE A 208 14.45 2.15 -5.11
CA PHE A 208 13.25 2.28 -5.92
C PHE A 208 13.40 3.46 -6.86
N THR A 209 12.98 3.30 -8.12
CA THR A 209 12.98 4.34 -9.15
C THR A 209 11.57 4.59 -9.63
N ASP A 210 11.31 5.76 -10.21
CA ASP A 210 9.99 6.16 -10.70
C ASP A 210 8.92 6.34 -9.61
N GLN A 211 9.35 6.77 -8.42
CA GLN A 211 8.48 6.88 -7.24
C GLN A 211 7.79 8.24 -7.14
N ILE A 212 6.63 8.25 -6.47
CA ILE A 212 5.85 9.44 -6.15
C ILE A 212 6.24 9.92 -4.75
N VAL A 213 6.44 11.23 -4.58
CA VAL A 213 6.74 11.86 -3.30
C VAL A 213 5.59 12.77 -2.91
N ILE A 214 5.10 12.62 -1.69
CA ILE A 214 4.06 13.43 -1.09
C ILE A 214 4.71 14.26 0.02
N GLY A 215 4.62 15.57 -0.08
CA GLY A 215 5.14 16.51 0.92
C GLY A 215 4.02 16.96 1.84
N SER A 216 3.87 16.30 2.97
CA SER A 216 2.93 16.71 4.02
C SER A 216 3.34 16.06 5.35
N SER A 217 3.38 16.86 6.41
CA SER A 217 3.63 16.36 7.75
C SER A 217 2.45 15.51 8.22
N GLY A 218 2.70 14.26 8.59
CA GLY A 218 1.66 13.36 9.07
C GLY A 218 0.80 12.72 7.97
N PHE A 219 1.20 12.79 6.70
CA PHE A 219 0.48 12.07 5.64
C PHE A 219 0.51 10.55 5.82
N ILE A 220 1.62 10.00 6.31
CA ILE A 220 1.80 8.57 6.55
C ILE A 220 2.47 8.36 7.92
N ALA A 221 2.13 7.26 8.58
CA ALA A 221 2.77 6.77 9.79
C ALA A 221 3.16 5.29 9.64
N ALA A 222 4.00 4.79 10.55
CA ALA A 222 4.35 3.37 10.61
C ALA A 222 3.08 2.52 10.75
N GLY A 223 2.90 1.52 9.88
CA GLY A 223 1.69 0.69 9.79
C GLY A 223 0.73 1.09 8.66
N ASP A 224 0.82 2.30 8.10
CA ASP A 224 0.03 2.68 6.92
C ASP A 224 0.58 2.10 5.61
N SER A 225 1.72 1.41 5.65
CA SER A 225 2.23 0.63 4.54
C SER A 225 1.13 -0.24 3.93
N GLY A 226 0.96 -0.17 2.62
CA GLY A 226 -0.07 -0.87 1.88
C GLY A 226 -1.31 -0.04 1.64
N SER A 227 -1.45 1.13 2.27
CA SER A 227 -2.58 2.03 2.00
C SER A 227 -2.58 2.49 0.55
N LEU A 228 -3.75 2.44 -0.09
CA LEU A 228 -3.94 3.04 -1.40
C LEU A 228 -4.03 4.57 -1.26
N MET A 229 -3.30 5.28 -2.13
CA MET A 229 -3.47 6.71 -2.34
C MET A 229 -4.28 6.97 -3.60
N THR A 230 -5.25 7.86 -3.44
CA THR A 230 -6.26 8.20 -4.44
C THR A 230 -6.31 9.70 -4.64
N GLU A 231 -7.01 10.15 -5.69
CA GLU A 231 -7.37 11.57 -5.83
C GLU A 231 -8.17 12.06 -4.61
N ASP A 232 -7.92 13.28 -4.18
CA ASP A 232 -8.75 13.92 -3.15
C ASP A 232 -10.04 14.50 -3.77
N VAL A 233 -10.95 13.59 -4.15
CA VAL A 233 -12.31 13.91 -4.60
C VAL A 233 -13.33 13.09 -3.81
N ASP A 234 -14.55 13.61 -3.68
CA ASP A 234 -15.55 13.03 -2.76
C ASP A 234 -16.20 11.74 -3.27
N THR A 235 -16.27 11.54 -4.58
CA THR A 235 -17.00 10.41 -5.19
C THR A 235 -16.12 9.64 -6.16
N ASN A 236 -16.08 8.32 -6.00
CA ASN A 236 -15.35 7.39 -6.87
C ASN A 236 -13.92 7.88 -7.22
N PRO A 237 -13.07 8.21 -6.24
CA PRO A 237 -11.74 8.71 -6.53
C PRO A 237 -10.94 7.66 -7.30
N ARG A 238 -10.11 8.09 -8.26
CA ARG A 238 -9.23 7.18 -8.99
C ARG A 238 -7.98 6.88 -8.18
N ALA A 239 -7.46 5.67 -8.36
CA ALA A 239 -6.21 5.27 -7.73
C ALA A 239 -5.01 6.00 -8.37
N VAL A 240 -4.03 6.37 -7.53
CA VAL A 240 -2.83 7.13 -7.92
C VAL A 240 -1.55 6.38 -7.59
N GLY A 241 -1.45 5.82 -6.37
CA GLY A 241 -0.25 5.10 -5.94
C GLY A 241 -0.47 4.22 -4.71
N LEU A 242 0.50 3.37 -4.42
CA LEU A 242 0.52 2.46 -3.26
C LEU A 242 1.62 2.89 -2.28
N LEU A 243 1.25 3.23 -1.05
CA LEU A 243 2.17 3.78 -0.04
C LEU A 243 3.02 2.65 0.55
N PHE A 244 4.33 2.84 0.63
CA PHE A 244 5.24 1.80 1.14
C PHE A 244 6.38 2.31 2.03
N ALA A 245 6.65 3.61 2.02
CA ALA A 245 7.68 4.22 2.85
C ALA A 245 7.33 5.67 3.19
N GLY A 246 7.93 6.19 4.26
CA GLY A 246 7.78 7.59 4.63
C GLY A 246 8.55 7.97 5.87
N SER A 247 8.41 9.23 6.25
CA SER A 247 8.95 9.89 7.43
C SER A 247 7.87 10.84 7.98
N SER A 248 8.20 11.58 9.05
CA SER A 248 7.31 12.60 9.60
C SER A 248 6.97 13.74 8.63
N THR A 249 7.72 13.91 7.54
CA THR A 249 7.56 15.03 6.58
C THR A 249 7.35 14.60 5.14
N THR A 250 7.50 13.31 4.83
CA THR A 250 7.48 12.81 3.45
C THR A 250 6.83 11.45 3.40
N ALA A 251 5.98 11.20 2.41
CA ALA A 251 5.52 9.86 2.08
C ALA A 251 5.91 9.48 0.66
N ILE A 252 6.08 8.18 0.43
CA ILE A 252 6.49 7.63 -0.85
C ILE A 252 5.49 6.57 -1.28
N ALA A 253 5.05 6.71 -2.53
CA ALA A 253 4.17 5.75 -3.17
C ALA A 253 4.80 5.16 -4.44
N ASN A 254 4.57 3.88 -4.68
CA ASN A 254 4.74 3.29 -6.01
C ASN A 254 3.61 3.80 -6.93
N PRO A 255 3.87 4.15 -8.20
CA PRO A 255 2.80 4.47 -9.14
C PRO A 255 1.83 3.29 -9.29
N ILE A 256 0.52 3.55 -9.20
CA ILE A 256 -0.45 2.46 -9.21
C ILE A 256 -0.43 1.69 -10.54
N GLY A 257 -0.15 2.36 -11.66
CA GLY A 257 -0.03 1.71 -12.97
C GLY A 257 1.05 0.62 -12.98
N ASP A 258 2.22 0.88 -12.39
CA ASP A 258 3.31 -0.10 -12.33
C ASP A 258 2.96 -1.29 -11.43
N VAL A 259 2.23 -1.02 -10.33
CA VAL A 259 1.74 -2.06 -9.42
C VAL A 259 0.75 -2.98 -10.13
N LEU A 260 -0.27 -2.41 -10.79
CA LEU A 260 -1.29 -3.17 -11.50
C LEU A 260 -0.70 -3.97 -12.67
N ASN A 261 0.20 -3.35 -13.44
CA ASN A 261 0.92 -4.02 -14.53
C ASN A 261 1.78 -5.19 -14.04
N GLY A 262 2.42 -5.05 -12.87
CA GLY A 262 3.23 -6.11 -12.27
C GLY A 262 2.46 -7.40 -11.97
N PHE A 263 1.14 -7.30 -11.75
CA PHE A 263 0.27 -8.44 -11.48
C PHE A 263 -0.71 -8.77 -12.62
N GLY A 264 -0.82 -7.92 -13.64
CA GLY A 264 -1.82 -8.08 -14.70
C GLY A 264 -3.26 -7.93 -14.19
N VAL A 265 -3.48 -7.04 -13.22
CA VAL A 265 -4.78 -6.81 -12.57
C VAL A 265 -5.29 -5.39 -12.82
N SER A 266 -6.55 -5.13 -12.49
CA SER A 266 -7.22 -3.83 -12.58
C SER A 266 -7.92 -3.48 -11.27
N MET A 267 -8.22 -2.20 -11.03
CA MET A 267 -8.93 -1.79 -9.81
C MET A 267 -10.35 -2.38 -9.79
N VAL A 268 -10.80 -2.81 -8.62
CA VAL A 268 -12.24 -2.96 -8.35
C VAL A 268 -12.79 -1.58 -8.00
N GLY A 269 -13.94 -1.24 -8.57
CA GLY A 269 -14.60 0.03 -8.34
C GLY A 269 -15.78 0.25 -9.28
N SER A 270 -16.43 1.39 -9.13
CA SER A 270 -17.49 1.87 -9.99
C SER A 270 -16.91 2.25 -11.37
N GLY A 271 -17.58 1.84 -12.45
CA GLY A 271 -17.27 2.36 -13.78
C GLY A 271 -17.50 3.87 -13.87
N PRO A 272 -17.03 4.55 -14.93
CA PRO A 272 -17.43 5.93 -15.18
C PRO A 272 -18.96 6.00 -15.19
N SER A 273 -19.54 6.89 -14.39
CA SER A 273 -20.97 7.17 -14.44
C SER A 273 -21.32 7.43 -15.90
N ALA A 274 -22.10 6.53 -16.52
CA ALA A 274 -22.66 6.81 -17.83
C ALA A 274 -23.43 8.13 -17.69
N SER A 275 -22.96 9.16 -18.38
CA SER A 275 -23.69 10.41 -18.46
C SER A 275 -24.99 10.09 -19.19
N LEU A 276 -26.09 10.00 -18.45
CA LEU A 276 -27.44 9.98 -19.01
C LEU A 276 -27.79 11.39 -19.53
#